data_AF-A0A524IYG4-F1
#
_entry.id   AF-A0A524IYG4-F1
#
_cell.length_a   1.000
_cell.length_b   1.000
_cell.length_c   1.000
_cell.angle_alpha   90.00
_cell.angle_beta   90.00
_cell.angle_gamma   90.00
#
_symmetry.space_group_name_H-M   'P 1'
#
loop_
_entity.id
_entity.type
_entity.pdbx_description
1 polymer ?
#
loop_
_entity_poly.entity_id
_entity_poly.type
_entity_poly.pdbx_seq_one_letter_code
_entity_poly.pdbx_strand_id
1 'polypeptide(L)'
;MDPVHVPSLPAASFILPPSLEGLRRLAYNLHWAWHPQTRSLFARIDSTAWARYRNPISVLTGATGWSRLLDDPGFLSEYHDVLDAFDAYMANGSGHWFQRRYADRLSGPIAYFCAEYGFHESLGIYSGGLGVLAGDHMKAASDMALPAVGVGLLYRKGYFRQSIDADGHQEHDYTDYDLSHLPIGRVQDASGLPLTVTVELPGRVLSVAVWVAQVGRVPVLLLDTDVLENAAADRPITNILYVRGREMRLHQELVLGIGGVRAIRALDLDPSAWHLNEGHSAFLLAERAREYVLAGSSLADAWARVRRASVFTIHTPVSAGNERFDADLVRRVAGPALTAGGVPVEDVLELGL
;
A
#
# COMPACT_ATOMS: atom_id res chain seq x y z
N MET A 1 5.98 -14.59 16.10
CA MET A 1 4.74 -14.09 15.47
C MET A 1 4.84 -14.38 13.99
N ASP A 2 3.83 -15.01 13.41
CA ASP A 2 3.84 -15.31 11.98
C ASP A 2 3.73 -14.02 11.14
N PRO A 3 4.22 -14.02 9.89
CA PRO A 3 4.04 -12.91 8.98
C PRO A 3 2.55 -12.58 8.77
N VAL A 4 2.25 -11.30 8.55
CA VAL A 4 0.89 -10.87 8.21
C VAL A 4 0.52 -11.44 6.85
N HIS A 5 -0.55 -12.22 6.81
CA HIS A 5 -1.08 -12.78 5.56
C HIS A 5 -2.35 -12.03 5.15
N VAL A 6 -2.36 -11.51 3.91
CA VAL A 6 -3.53 -10.85 3.33
C VAL A 6 -4.02 -11.69 2.15
N PRO A 7 -5.19 -12.34 2.24
CA PRO A 7 -5.74 -13.11 1.14
C PRO A 7 -6.07 -12.19 -0.04
N SER A 8 -5.73 -12.61 -1.25
CA SER A 8 -5.94 -11.80 -2.45
C SER A 8 -6.03 -12.62 -3.73
N LEU A 9 -6.69 -12.05 -4.74
CA LEU A 9 -6.75 -12.56 -6.10
C LEU A 9 -5.82 -11.72 -6.99
N PRO A 10 -4.93 -12.33 -7.78
CA PRO A 10 -4.08 -11.59 -8.72
C PRO A 10 -4.87 -10.68 -9.66
N ALA A 11 -4.36 -9.47 -9.91
CA ALA A 11 -4.99 -8.53 -10.85
C ALA A 11 -4.94 -9.00 -12.31
N ALA A 12 -3.98 -9.84 -12.65
CA ALA A 12 -3.81 -10.43 -13.97
C ALA A 12 -3.89 -11.95 -13.90
N SER A 13 -4.30 -12.55 -15.01
CA SER A 13 -4.18 -13.98 -15.23
C SER A 13 -3.31 -14.23 -16.45
N PHE A 14 -2.39 -15.18 -16.32
CA PHE A 14 -1.54 -15.66 -17.40
C PHE A 14 -1.31 -17.16 -17.19
N ILE A 15 -1.21 -17.89 -18.30
CA ILE A 15 -1.07 -19.35 -18.31
C ILE A 15 0.41 -19.71 -18.25
N LEU A 16 0.78 -20.50 -17.26
CA LEU A 16 2.13 -21.03 -17.09
C LEU A 16 2.11 -22.55 -17.29
N PRO A 17 3.22 -23.16 -17.75
CA PRO A 17 3.41 -24.59 -17.64
C PRO A 17 3.31 -25.02 -16.16
N PRO A 18 2.69 -26.19 -15.85
CA PRO A 18 2.53 -26.64 -14.47
C PRO A 18 3.84 -26.70 -13.67
N SER A 19 4.96 -27.05 -14.32
CA SER A 19 6.29 -27.11 -13.70
C SER A 19 6.90 -25.74 -13.38
N LEU A 20 6.36 -24.65 -13.96
CA LEU A 20 6.88 -23.29 -13.79
C LEU A 20 5.90 -22.38 -13.02
N GLU A 21 4.86 -22.95 -12.40
CA GLU A 21 3.81 -22.18 -11.71
C GLU A 21 4.38 -21.30 -10.57
N GLY A 22 5.53 -21.65 -9.99
CA GLY A 22 6.24 -20.82 -9.03
C GLY A 22 6.63 -19.42 -9.56
N LEU A 23 6.73 -19.24 -10.88
CA LEU A 23 6.94 -17.91 -11.48
C LEU A 23 5.81 -16.93 -11.12
N ARG A 24 4.57 -17.41 -10.92
CA ARG A 24 3.46 -16.54 -10.48
C ARG A 24 3.74 -15.95 -9.11
N ARG A 25 4.20 -16.78 -8.17
CA ARG A 25 4.56 -16.36 -6.80
C ARG A 25 5.70 -15.33 -6.83
N LEU A 26 6.72 -15.59 -7.66
CA LEU A 26 7.83 -14.67 -7.85
C LEU A 26 7.38 -13.36 -8.49
N ALA A 27 6.46 -13.38 -9.46
CA ALA A 27 6.03 -12.18 -10.18
C ALA A 27 5.18 -11.22 -9.33
N TYR A 28 4.28 -11.78 -8.49
CA TYR A 28 3.37 -11.00 -7.63
C TYR A 28 3.96 -10.60 -6.28
N ASN A 29 5.22 -10.94 -6.00
CA ASN A 29 5.92 -10.50 -4.80
C ASN A 29 7.08 -9.59 -5.17
N LEU A 30 7.01 -8.31 -4.82
CA LEU A 30 8.01 -7.28 -5.10
C LEU A 30 9.41 -7.57 -4.54
N HIS A 31 9.63 -8.66 -3.82
CA HIS A 31 10.96 -9.20 -3.50
C HIS A 31 11.91 -9.21 -4.71
N TRP A 32 11.43 -9.54 -5.91
CA TRP A 32 12.25 -9.46 -7.13
C TRP A 32 12.83 -8.05 -7.36
N ALA A 33 12.20 -7.00 -6.84
CA ALA A 33 12.64 -5.62 -6.98
C ALA A 33 13.89 -5.27 -6.14
N TRP A 34 14.44 -6.15 -5.31
CA TRP A 34 15.79 -5.94 -4.74
C TRP A 34 16.66 -7.21 -4.75
N HIS A 35 16.20 -8.26 -5.42
CA HIS A 35 16.93 -9.52 -5.58
C HIS A 35 17.37 -9.72 -7.05
N PRO A 36 18.65 -9.48 -7.38
CA PRO A 36 19.13 -9.50 -8.76
C PRO A 36 18.91 -10.83 -9.50
N GLN A 37 19.03 -11.97 -8.82
CA GLN A 37 18.84 -13.29 -9.43
C GLN A 37 17.42 -13.48 -9.96
N THR A 38 16.40 -13.05 -9.22
CA THR A 38 15.00 -13.12 -9.68
C THR A 38 14.77 -12.21 -10.90
N ARG A 39 15.44 -11.05 -10.96
CA ARG A 39 15.38 -10.16 -12.14
C ARG A 39 16.03 -10.79 -13.37
N SER A 40 17.19 -11.43 -13.19
CA SER A 40 17.89 -12.13 -14.27
C SER A 40 17.05 -13.26 -14.85
N LEU A 41 16.35 -14.01 -13.98
CA LEU A 41 15.42 -15.06 -14.40
C LEU A 41 14.33 -14.53 -15.34
N PHE A 42 13.66 -13.42 -14.98
CA PHE A 42 12.64 -12.82 -15.86
C PHE A 42 13.24 -12.22 -17.15
N ALA A 43 14.43 -11.64 -17.08
CA ALA A 43 15.15 -11.18 -18.28
C ALA A 43 15.53 -12.32 -19.23
N ARG A 44 15.75 -13.53 -18.71
CA ARG A 44 16.04 -14.74 -19.49
C ARG A 44 14.80 -15.33 -20.15
N ILE A 45 13.61 -15.12 -19.58
CA ILE A 45 12.33 -15.52 -20.17
C ILE A 45 12.02 -14.65 -21.41
N ASP A 46 12.09 -13.33 -21.27
CA ASP A 46 11.96 -12.38 -22.38
C ASP A 46 12.76 -11.10 -22.09
N SER A 47 13.95 -11.00 -22.71
CA SER A 47 14.84 -9.86 -22.52
C SER A 47 14.28 -8.54 -23.07
N THR A 48 13.46 -8.62 -24.11
CA THR A 48 12.90 -7.44 -24.78
C THR A 48 11.77 -6.86 -23.96
N ALA A 49 10.83 -7.70 -23.50
CA ALA A 49 9.78 -7.29 -22.58
C ALA A 49 10.38 -6.77 -21.27
N TRP A 50 11.39 -7.46 -20.71
CA TRP A 50 12.07 -7.02 -19.50
C TRP A 50 12.74 -5.65 -19.67
N ALA A 51 13.48 -5.43 -20.76
CA ALA A 51 14.14 -4.16 -21.02
C ALA A 51 13.15 -2.99 -21.17
N ARG A 52 11.96 -3.25 -21.73
CA ARG A 52 10.92 -2.25 -21.97
C ARG A 52 10.11 -1.90 -20.72
N TYR A 53 9.67 -2.92 -19.98
CA TYR A 53 8.68 -2.75 -18.91
C TYR A 53 9.26 -2.92 -17.51
N ARG A 54 10.40 -3.63 -17.37
CA ARG A 54 11.05 -3.93 -16.08
C ARG A 54 10.07 -4.52 -15.07
N ASN A 55 9.16 -5.36 -15.55
CA ASN A 55 8.04 -5.86 -14.79
C ASN A 55 7.76 -7.34 -15.13
N PRO A 56 7.82 -8.26 -14.16
CA PRO A 56 7.52 -9.67 -14.37
C PRO A 56 6.13 -9.92 -14.96
N ILE A 57 5.12 -9.14 -14.59
CA ILE A 57 3.75 -9.34 -15.08
C ILE A 57 3.71 -9.13 -16.59
N SER A 58 4.35 -8.08 -17.10
CA SER A 58 4.46 -7.80 -18.53
C SER A 58 5.27 -8.86 -19.29
N VAL A 59 6.28 -9.46 -18.65
CA VAL A 59 7.05 -10.58 -19.24
C VAL A 59 6.18 -11.83 -19.37
N LEU A 60 5.45 -12.19 -18.32
CA LEU A 60 4.65 -13.43 -18.28
C LEU A 60 3.32 -13.36 -19.04
N THR A 61 2.81 -12.15 -19.29
CA THR A 61 1.64 -11.94 -20.17
C THR A 61 2.01 -11.92 -21.65
N GLY A 62 3.30 -11.81 -21.99
CA GLY A 62 3.79 -11.87 -23.36
C GLY A 62 3.74 -13.26 -23.99
N ALA A 63 4.03 -13.32 -25.30
CA ALA A 63 4.11 -14.59 -26.02
C ALA A 63 5.43 -15.31 -25.69
N THR A 64 5.42 -16.14 -24.64
CA THR A 64 6.61 -16.88 -24.19
C THR A 64 6.73 -18.25 -24.88
N GLY A 65 7.90 -18.54 -25.45
CA GLY A 65 8.24 -19.85 -26.01
C GLY A 65 8.59 -20.89 -24.94
N TRP A 66 7.62 -21.28 -24.11
CA TRP A 66 7.84 -22.14 -22.94
C TRP A 66 8.57 -23.45 -23.23
N SER A 67 8.29 -24.12 -24.37
CA SER A 67 8.94 -25.39 -24.71
C SER A 67 10.46 -25.28 -24.74
N ARG A 68 11.00 -24.19 -25.29
CA ARG A 68 12.46 -23.96 -25.33
C ARG A 68 13.05 -23.82 -23.93
N LEU A 69 12.34 -23.16 -23.01
CA LEU A 69 12.81 -22.96 -21.63
C LEU A 69 12.72 -24.26 -20.82
N LEU A 70 11.70 -25.07 -21.08
CA LEU A 70 11.53 -26.39 -20.45
C LEU A 70 12.60 -27.39 -20.91
N ASP A 71 13.11 -27.26 -22.13
CA ASP A 71 14.20 -28.07 -22.66
C ASP A 71 15.61 -27.56 -22.30
N ASP A 72 15.72 -26.46 -21.54
CA ASP A 72 17.00 -25.85 -21.12
C ASP A 72 17.30 -26.20 -19.65
N PRO A 73 18.21 -27.18 -19.38
CA PRO A 73 18.54 -27.59 -18.01
C PRO A 73 19.14 -26.46 -17.16
N GLY A 74 19.86 -25.53 -17.80
CA GLY A 74 20.44 -24.38 -17.10
C GLY A 74 19.38 -23.36 -16.68
N PHE A 75 18.27 -23.25 -17.42
CA PHE A 75 17.13 -22.42 -17.03
C PHE A 75 16.39 -23.04 -15.86
N LEU A 76 16.10 -24.35 -15.94
CA LEU A 76 15.40 -25.05 -14.88
C LEU A 76 16.19 -25.06 -13.56
N SER A 77 17.52 -25.21 -13.62
CA SER A 77 18.37 -25.09 -12.43
C SER A 77 18.28 -23.70 -11.80
N GLU A 78 18.45 -22.64 -12.60
CA GLU A 78 18.35 -21.25 -12.12
C GLU A 78 16.95 -20.96 -11.54
N TYR A 79 15.90 -21.44 -12.19
CA TYR A 79 14.52 -21.32 -11.72
C TYR A 79 14.33 -21.94 -10.34
N HIS A 80 14.78 -23.19 -10.15
CA HIS A 80 14.66 -23.87 -8.86
C HIS A 80 15.51 -23.19 -7.79
N ASP A 81 16.75 -22.79 -8.10
CA ASP A 81 17.62 -22.07 -7.13
C ASP A 81 16.96 -20.77 -6.66
N VAL A 82 16.36 -20.00 -7.58
CA VAL A 82 15.63 -18.76 -7.25
C VAL A 82 14.39 -19.05 -6.43
N LEU A 83 13.64 -20.10 -6.75
CA LEU A 83 12.42 -20.46 -6.04
C LEU A 83 12.72 -20.97 -4.63
N ASP A 84 13.73 -21.81 -4.47
CA ASP A 84 14.18 -22.33 -3.17
C ASP A 84 14.70 -21.20 -2.28
N ALA A 85 15.48 -20.27 -2.83
CA ALA A 85 15.93 -19.08 -2.11
C ALA A 85 14.75 -18.18 -1.70
N PHE A 86 13.76 -18.01 -2.59
CA PHE A 86 12.54 -17.27 -2.28
C PHE A 86 11.70 -17.96 -1.20
N ASP A 87 11.57 -19.28 -1.23
CA ASP A 87 10.82 -20.05 -0.22
C ASP A 87 11.52 -20.01 1.15
N ALA A 88 12.85 -20.13 1.16
CA ALA A 88 13.66 -19.93 2.36
C ALA A 88 13.54 -18.51 2.92
N TYR A 89 13.48 -17.50 2.05
CA TYR A 89 13.18 -16.12 2.45
C TYR A 89 11.74 -16.04 2.99
N MET A 90 10.72 -16.49 2.28
CA MET A 90 9.33 -16.30 2.69
C MET A 90 8.89 -17.09 3.92
N ALA A 91 9.70 -18.03 4.41
CA ALA A 91 9.50 -18.67 5.69
C ALA A 91 9.29 -17.65 6.83
N ASN A 92 8.68 -18.08 7.94
CA ASN A 92 8.23 -17.22 9.05
C ASN A 92 9.35 -16.42 9.76
N GLY A 93 10.61 -16.62 9.38
CA GLY A 93 11.74 -15.87 9.90
C GLY A 93 12.05 -16.20 11.36
N SER A 94 11.68 -17.37 11.87
CA SER A 94 11.95 -17.80 13.25
C SER A 94 13.42 -17.67 13.67
N GLY A 95 14.36 -17.78 12.73
CA GLY A 95 15.79 -17.56 12.95
C GLY A 95 16.24 -16.09 13.03
N HIS A 96 15.40 -15.13 12.66
CA HIS A 96 15.73 -13.71 12.62
C HIS A 96 15.78 -13.09 14.03
N TRP A 97 16.58 -12.03 14.17
CA TRP A 97 16.81 -11.36 15.46
C TRP A 97 15.52 -10.94 16.16
N PHE A 98 14.58 -10.33 15.44
CA PHE A 98 13.33 -9.86 16.02
C PHE A 98 12.51 -11.02 16.60
N GLN A 99 12.32 -12.07 15.80
CA GLN A 99 11.53 -13.23 16.21
C GLN A 99 12.12 -13.93 17.44
N ARG A 100 13.45 -14.02 17.53
CA ARG A 100 14.14 -14.63 18.69
C ARG A 100 14.12 -13.79 19.96
N ARG A 101 13.91 -12.47 19.87
CA ARG A 101 14.21 -11.55 20.97
C ARG A 101 13.04 -10.67 21.41
N TYR A 102 12.07 -10.43 20.53
CA TYR A 102 10.97 -9.50 20.74
C TYR A 102 9.61 -10.01 20.24
N ALA A 103 9.50 -11.23 19.69
CA ALA A 103 8.23 -11.75 19.17
C ALA A 103 7.09 -11.76 20.20
N ASP A 104 7.43 -11.89 21.49
CA ASP A 104 6.53 -11.89 22.64
C ASP A 104 6.15 -10.47 23.13
N ARG A 105 6.79 -9.43 22.59
CA ARG A 105 6.57 -8.03 23.00
C ARG A 105 5.46 -7.32 22.25
N LEU A 106 5.06 -7.84 21.10
CA LEU A 106 3.94 -7.33 20.32
C LEU A 106 2.79 -8.32 20.39
N SER A 107 1.57 -7.81 20.58
CA SER A 107 0.34 -8.60 20.54
C SER A 107 -0.23 -8.73 19.12
N GLY A 108 0.25 -7.92 18.19
CA GLY A 108 -0.12 -7.91 16.78
C GLY A 108 0.88 -7.11 15.93
N PRO A 109 0.60 -6.88 14.65
CA PRO A 109 1.57 -6.29 13.73
C PRO A 109 1.82 -4.80 13.99
N ILE A 110 2.81 -4.25 13.29
CA ILE A 110 3.05 -2.81 13.16
C ILE A 110 2.32 -2.34 11.90
N ALA A 111 1.41 -1.38 12.03
CA ALA A 111 0.78 -0.75 10.89
C ALA A 111 1.54 0.52 10.51
N TYR A 112 2.03 0.60 9.27
CA TYR A 112 2.77 1.74 8.75
C TYR A 112 1.96 2.45 7.68
N PHE A 113 1.59 3.70 7.92
CA PHE A 113 0.77 4.51 7.02
C PHE A 113 1.64 5.54 6.31
N CYS A 114 1.54 5.60 4.99
CA CYS A 114 2.22 6.59 4.18
C CYS A 114 1.38 6.94 2.96
N ALA A 115 1.45 8.20 2.52
CA ALA A 115 0.82 8.62 1.28
C ALA A 115 1.49 7.98 0.05
N GLU A 116 2.79 7.69 0.10
CA GLU A 116 3.56 7.20 -1.04
C GLU A 116 4.55 6.07 -0.71
N TYR A 117 4.85 5.22 -1.69
CA TYR A 117 5.82 4.13 -1.55
C TYR A 117 6.67 3.92 -2.81
N GLY A 118 7.99 4.06 -2.66
CA GLY A 118 8.98 3.86 -3.70
C GLY A 118 9.54 2.44 -3.69
N PHE A 119 8.78 1.46 -4.20
CA PHE A 119 9.25 0.08 -4.28
C PHE A 119 10.08 -0.19 -5.54
N HIS A 120 9.50 0.14 -6.69
CA HIS A 120 10.06 -0.09 -8.01
C HIS A 120 9.33 0.79 -9.04
N GLU A 121 9.98 1.16 -10.14
CA GLU A 121 9.40 2.01 -11.20
C GLU A 121 8.16 1.40 -11.89
N SER A 122 7.97 0.08 -11.77
CA SER A 122 6.79 -0.62 -12.28
C SER A 122 5.52 -0.30 -11.48
N LEU A 123 5.63 0.33 -10.30
CA LEU A 123 4.49 0.76 -9.48
C LEU A 123 4.68 2.23 -9.10
N GLY A 124 4.13 3.12 -9.93
CA GLY A 124 4.33 4.57 -9.86
C GLY A 124 3.56 5.28 -8.76
N ILE A 125 3.63 4.83 -7.51
CA ILE A 125 2.89 5.37 -6.36
C ILE A 125 3.74 6.24 -5.43
N TYR A 126 4.76 6.91 -5.96
CA TYR A 126 5.62 7.85 -5.22
C TYR A 126 6.14 8.99 -6.09
N SER A 127 6.58 10.08 -5.45
CA SER A 127 7.20 11.21 -6.14
C SER A 127 8.63 11.52 -5.65
N GLY A 128 8.97 11.23 -4.39
CA GLY A 128 10.23 11.71 -3.81
C GLY A 128 10.78 10.86 -2.68
N GLY A 129 11.61 11.50 -1.84
CA GLY A 129 12.39 10.85 -0.79
C GLY A 129 11.54 10.21 0.32
N LEU A 130 10.37 10.77 0.62
CA LEU A 130 9.43 10.20 1.60
C LEU A 130 8.97 8.80 1.16
N GLY A 131 8.61 8.65 -0.12
CA GLY A 131 8.21 7.39 -0.72
C GLY A 131 9.35 6.40 -0.81
N VAL A 132 10.56 6.82 -1.22
CA VAL A 132 11.76 5.95 -1.23
C VAL A 132 12.03 5.41 0.17
N LEU A 133 12.00 6.27 1.19
CA LEU A 133 12.16 5.85 2.59
C LEU A 133 11.08 4.86 3.01
N ALA A 134 9.81 5.14 2.72
CA ALA A 134 8.70 4.23 3.04
C ALA A 134 8.87 2.87 2.34
N GLY A 135 9.32 2.87 1.09
CA GLY A 135 9.65 1.66 0.33
C GLY A 135 10.75 0.84 1.00
N ASP A 136 11.84 1.49 1.38
CA ASP A 136 12.98 0.84 2.03
C ASP A 136 12.66 0.39 3.46
N HIS A 137 11.78 1.09 4.18
CA HIS A 137 11.23 0.62 5.45
C HIS A 137 10.49 -0.72 5.29
N MET A 138 9.65 -0.87 4.25
CA MET A 138 8.94 -2.15 4.03
C MET A 138 9.91 -3.27 3.64
N LYS A 139 10.91 -2.98 2.79
CA LYS A 139 11.96 -3.96 2.43
C LYS A 139 12.76 -4.39 3.65
N ALA A 140 13.21 -3.44 4.47
CA ALA A 140 13.96 -3.73 5.70
C ALA A 140 13.10 -4.49 6.74
N ALA A 141 11.83 -4.10 6.91
CA ALA A 141 10.89 -4.82 7.76
C ALA A 141 10.69 -6.27 7.28
N SER A 142 10.60 -6.46 5.96
CA SER A 142 10.55 -7.77 5.34
C SER A 142 11.83 -8.57 5.62
N ASP A 143 13.02 -8.03 5.35
CA ASP A 143 14.30 -8.70 5.57
C ASP A 143 14.53 -9.08 7.04
N MET A 144 14.03 -8.26 7.97
CA MET A 144 14.10 -8.52 9.41
C MET A 144 12.98 -9.45 9.93
N ALA A 145 12.05 -9.86 9.07
CA ALA A 145 10.86 -10.65 9.43
C ALA A 145 10.03 -9.99 10.55
N LEU A 146 9.88 -8.67 10.48
CA LEU A 146 8.99 -7.93 11.37
C LEU A 146 7.53 -8.21 11.00
N PRO A 147 6.63 -8.40 11.97
CA PRO A 147 5.20 -8.47 11.71
C PRO A 147 4.71 -7.06 11.39
N ALA A 148 4.60 -6.73 10.11
CA ALA A 148 4.23 -5.39 9.65
C ALA A 148 3.19 -5.45 8.53
N VAL A 149 2.39 -4.40 8.43
CA VAL A 149 1.47 -4.14 7.32
C VAL A 149 1.60 -2.67 6.91
N GLY A 150 1.84 -2.42 5.62
CA GLY A 150 1.82 -1.08 5.06
C GLY A 150 0.41 -0.67 4.64
N VAL A 151 0.11 0.62 4.67
CA VAL A 151 -1.14 1.19 4.16
C VAL A 151 -0.83 2.45 3.34
N GLY A 152 -1.40 2.55 2.15
CA GLY A 152 -1.27 3.67 1.23
C GLY A 152 -2.44 3.79 0.27
N LEU A 153 -2.32 4.70 -0.70
CA LEU A 153 -3.30 4.88 -1.77
C LEU A 153 -2.79 4.26 -3.07
N LEU A 154 -3.69 3.70 -3.87
CA LEU A 154 -3.39 3.22 -5.23
C LEU A 154 -3.58 4.37 -6.22
N TYR A 155 -2.50 5.03 -6.62
CA TYR A 155 -2.56 6.13 -7.59
C TYR A 155 -2.65 5.64 -9.04
N ARG A 156 -3.84 5.75 -9.66
CA ARG A 156 -4.06 5.32 -11.06
C ARG A 156 -3.15 6.00 -12.08
N LYS A 157 -2.74 7.24 -11.82
CA LYS A 157 -1.89 8.04 -12.72
C LYS A 157 -0.54 8.40 -12.11
N GLY A 158 -0.24 7.86 -10.93
CA GLY A 158 0.96 8.19 -10.16
C GLY A 158 1.10 9.68 -9.87
N TYR A 159 2.33 10.20 -10.01
CA TYR A 159 2.61 11.63 -9.90
C TYR A 159 2.51 12.33 -11.25
N PHE A 160 3.59 12.32 -12.05
CA PHE A 160 3.58 12.59 -13.48
C PHE A 160 4.86 12.02 -14.10
N ARG A 161 4.86 11.75 -15.40
CA ARG A 161 6.05 11.49 -16.19
C ARG A 161 6.53 12.80 -16.81
N GLN A 162 7.77 13.15 -16.53
CA GLN A 162 8.39 14.35 -17.09
C GLN A 162 8.77 14.09 -18.55
N SER A 163 8.29 14.94 -19.45
CA SER A 163 8.87 15.14 -20.78
C SER A 163 9.41 16.56 -20.90
N ILE A 164 10.42 16.72 -21.74
CA ILE A 164 10.98 18.03 -22.10
C ILE A 164 10.68 18.22 -23.58
N ASP A 165 9.96 19.30 -23.92
CA ASP A 165 9.64 19.62 -25.31
C ASP A 165 10.88 20.12 -26.08
N ALA A 166 10.71 20.38 -27.38
CA ALA A 166 11.80 20.85 -28.23
C ALA A 166 12.33 22.25 -27.84
N ASP A 167 11.55 23.03 -27.11
CA ASP A 167 11.89 24.38 -26.64
C ASP A 167 12.50 24.38 -25.22
N GLY A 168 12.59 23.20 -24.59
CA GLY A 168 13.15 23.03 -23.25
C GLY A 168 12.15 23.24 -22.11
N HIS A 169 10.85 23.31 -22.39
CA HIS A 169 9.83 23.38 -21.35
C HIS A 169 9.49 21.99 -20.81
N GLN A 170 9.23 21.95 -19.50
CA GLN A 170 8.74 20.75 -18.85
C GLN A 170 7.25 20.56 -19.12
N GLU A 171 6.91 19.38 -19.63
CA GLU A 171 5.54 18.89 -19.78
C GLU A 171 5.26 17.77 -18.75
N HIS A 172 3.98 17.61 -18.41
CA HIS A 172 3.51 16.60 -17.46
C HIS A 172 2.60 15.62 -18.18
N ASP A 173 3.07 14.39 -18.36
CA ASP A 173 2.25 13.27 -18.83
C ASP A 173 1.71 12.47 -17.64
N TYR A 174 0.42 12.16 -17.66
CA TYR A 174 -0.29 11.42 -16.61
C TYR A 174 -0.77 10.10 -17.18
N THR A 175 0.17 9.16 -17.35
CA THR A 175 -0.12 7.83 -17.87
C THR A 175 -1.11 7.10 -16.95
N ASP A 176 -2.19 6.57 -17.53
CA ASP A 176 -3.15 5.74 -16.82
C ASP A 176 -2.58 4.32 -16.67
N TYR A 177 -2.32 3.88 -15.45
CA TYR A 177 -1.80 2.54 -15.18
C TYR A 177 -2.92 1.51 -15.27
N ASP A 178 -2.78 0.60 -16.22
CA ASP A 178 -3.57 -0.62 -16.26
C ASP A 178 -3.14 -1.55 -15.12
N LEU A 179 -4.01 -1.70 -14.11
CA LEU A 179 -3.74 -2.54 -12.95
C LEU A 179 -3.52 -4.02 -13.30
N SER A 180 -4.06 -4.50 -14.42
CA SER A 180 -3.83 -5.86 -14.88
C SER A 180 -2.37 -6.11 -15.29
N HIS A 181 -1.57 -5.05 -15.44
CA HIS A 181 -0.14 -5.17 -15.66
C HIS A 181 0.69 -4.95 -14.38
N LEU A 182 0.08 -4.71 -13.22
CA LEU A 182 0.81 -4.44 -11.99
C LEU A 182 0.94 -5.69 -11.12
N PRO A 183 2.05 -5.83 -10.35
CA PRO A 183 2.24 -6.95 -9.42
C PRO A 183 1.45 -6.75 -8.12
N ILE A 184 0.13 -6.55 -8.26
CA ILE A 184 -0.81 -6.35 -7.15
C ILE A 184 -1.96 -7.34 -7.23
N GLY A 185 -2.62 -7.58 -6.09
CA GLY A 185 -3.81 -8.41 -6.00
C GLY A 185 -4.99 -7.66 -5.40
N ARG A 186 -6.21 -8.06 -5.75
CA ARG A 186 -7.42 -7.59 -5.09
C ARG A 186 -7.61 -8.34 -3.78
N VAL A 187 -7.64 -7.62 -2.66
CA VAL A 187 -7.79 -8.23 -1.34
C VAL A 187 -9.15 -8.91 -1.22
N GLN A 188 -9.19 -10.04 -0.52
CA GLN A 188 -10.41 -10.76 -0.21
C GLN A 188 -10.81 -10.53 1.25
N ASP A 189 -12.11 -10.45 1.51
CA ASP A 189 -12.68 -10.45 2.85
C ASP A 189 -12.76 -11.88 3.42
N ALA A 190 -13.28 -12.02 4.64
CA ALA A 190 -13.46 -13.31 5.30
C ALA A 190 -14.40 -14.29 4.55
N SER A 191 -15.23 -13.80 3.62
CA SER A 191 -16.10 -14.61 2.76
C SER A 191 -15.42 -15.05 1.45
N GLY A 192 -14.21 -14.54 1.17
CA GLY A 192 -13.49 -14.76 -0.08
C GLY A 192 -13.90 -13.82 -1.21
N LEU A 193 -14.74 -12.83 -0.95
CA LEU A 193 -15.16 -11.82 -1.93
C LEU A 193 -14.21 -10.61 -1.93
N PRO A 194 -14.13 -9.83 -3.02
CA PRO A 194 -13.32 -8.62 -3.06
C PRO A 194 -13.66 -7.66 -1.92
N LEU A 195 -12.65 -7.36 -1.09
CA LEU A 195 -12.80 -6.45 0.04
C LEU A 195 -13.00 -5.02 -0.47
N THR A 196 -14.03 -4.38 0.09
CA THR A 196 -14.35 -2.96 -0.07
C THR A 196 -14.73 -2.42 1.30
N VAL A 197 -14.20 -1.26 1.67
CA VAL A 197 -14.57 -0.52 2.88
C VAL A 197 -15.27 0.78 2.51
N THR A 198 -15.95 1.40 3.47
CA THR A 198 -16.65 2.67 3.24
C THR A 198 -16.00 3.81 4.00
N VAL A 199 -16.09 5.02 3.45
CA VAL A 199 -15.73 6.28 4.11
C VAL A 199 -16.87 7.27 3.91
N GLU A 200 -17.38 7.83 4.99
CA GLU A 200 -18.46 8.82 4.93
C GLU A 200 -17.90 10.18 4.48
N LEU A 201 -18.54 10.78 3.48
CA LEU A 201 -18.27 12.13 3.00
C LEU A 201 -19.56 12.97 3.08
N PRO A 202 -19.50 14.30 2.90
CA PRO A 202 -20.70 15.13 2.97
C PRO A 202 -21.73 14.68 1.92
N GLY A 203 -22.90 14.25 2.42
CA GLY A 203 -24.04 13.83 1.61
C GLY A 203 -23.90 12.48 0.89
N ARG A 204 -22.81 11.72 1.10
CA ARG A 204 -22.57 10.44 0.40
C ARG A 204 -21.66 9.50 1.17
N VAL A 205 -21.70 8.22 0.81
CA VAL A 205 -20.77 7.20 1.31
C VAL A 205 -19.88 6.77 0.16
N LEU A 206 -18.57 6.90 0.34
CA LEU A 206 -17.56 6.51 -0.63
C LEU A 206 -17.22 5.03 -0.45
N SER A 207 -17.24 4.26 -1.53
CA SER A 207 -16.74 2.88 -1.57
C SER A 207 -15.24 2.88 -1.89
N VAL A 208 -14.45 2.15 -1.12
CA VAL A 208 -12.99 2.10 -1.26
C VAL A 208 -12.55 0.65 -1.42
N ALA A 209 -12.10 0.32 -2.61
CA ALA A 209 -11.50 -0.94 -2.93
C ALA A 209 -10.17 -1.14 -2.20
N VAL A 210 -9.91 -2.35 -1.71
CA VAL A 210 -8.64 -2.70 -1.08
C VAL A 210 -7.82 -3.63 -1.98
N TRP A 211 -6.64 -3.18 -2.35
CA TRP A 211 -5.64 -3.95 -3.09
C TRP A 211 -4.44 -4.25 -2.19
N VAL A 212 -3.59 -5.19 -2.59
CA VAL A 212 -2.34 -5.50 -1.90
C VAL A 212 -1.17 -5.58 -2.87
N ALA A 213 -0.08 -4.89 -2.53
CA ALA A 213 1.24 -5.16 -3.08
C ALA A 213 2.03 -5.97 -2.04
N GLN A 214 2.50 -7.15 -2.41
CA GLN A 214 3.30 -7.97 -1.50
C GLN A 214 4.77 -7.56 -1.59
N VAL A 215 5.35 -7.03 -0.51
CA VAL A 215 6.76 -6.58 -0.44
C VAL A 215 7.54 -7.56 0.42
N GLY A 216 8.04 -8.64 -0.21
CA GLY A 216 8.64 -9.74 0.53
C GLY A 216 7.62 -10.33 1.49
N ARG A 217 7.89 -10.29 2.80
CA ARG A 217 7.00 -10.75 3.88
C ARG A 217 5.96 -9.72 4.31
N VAL A 218 6.08 -8.46 3.87
CA VAL A 218 5.21 -7.35 4.33
C VAL A 218 4.12 -7.06 3.29
N PRO A 219 2.84 -7.30 3.59
CA PRO A 219 1.75 -6.84 2.73
C PRO A 219 1.56 -5.33 2.86
N VAL A 220 1.35 -4.65 1.74
CA VAL A 220 1.03 -3.22 1.69
C VAL A 220 -0.35 -3.05 1.08
N LEU A 221 -1.31 -2.62 1.88
CA LEU A 221 -2.68 -2.33 1.47
C LEU A 221 -2.71 -1.02 0.67
N LEU A 222 -3.30 -1.05 -0.52
CA LEU A 222 -3.44 0.10 -1.41
C LEU A 222 -4.94 0.37 -1.64
N LEU A 223 -5.39 1.56 -1.23
CA LEU A 223 -6.79 1.95 -1.28
C LEU A 223 -7.13 2.64 -2.60
N ASP A 224 -8.24 2.25 -3.22
CA ASP A 224 -8.65 2.72 -4.55
C ASP A 224 -10.11 3.18 -4.54
N THR A 225 -10.36 4.42 -4.98
CA THR A 225 -11.70 4.99 -5.12
C THR A 225 -12.24 4.90 -6.55
N ASP A 226 -11.42 4.46 -7.51
CA ASP A 226 -11.83 4.30 -8.91
C ASP A 226 -12.62 3.00 -9.10
N VAL A 227 -13.83 2.99 -8.55
CA VAL A 227 -14.79 1.90 -8.61
C VAL A 227 -16.14 2.40 -9.14
N LEU A 228 -16.91 1.51 -9.78
CA LEU A 228 -18.13 1.90 -10.48
C LEU A 228 -19.25 2.36 -9.54
N GLU A 229 -19.22 1.87 -8.30
CA GLU A 229 -20.12 2.21 -7.21
C GLU A 229 -20.03 3.69 -6.80
N ASN A 230 -18.87 4.32 -7.03
CA ASN A 230 -18.66 5.73 -6.75
C ASN A 230 -19.12 6.63 -7.90
N ALA A 231 -19.56 7.84 -7.53
CA ALA A 231 -19.85 8.90 -8.49
C ALA A 231 -18.58 9.27 -9.28
N ALA A 232 -18.75 9.71 -10.53
CA ALA A 232 -17.64 10.05 -11.42
C ALA A 232 -16.71 11.14 -10.85
N ALA A 233 -17.23 12.03 -9.99
CA ALA A 233 -16.46 13.08 -9.33
C ALA A 233 -15.56 12.58 -8.18
N ASP A 234 -15.86 11.40 -7.62
CA ASP A 234 -15.16 10.83 -6.47
C ASP A 234 -14.07 9.83 -6.87
N ARG A 235 -14.24 9.15 -8.00
CA ARG A 235 -13.23 8.22 -8.53
C ARG A 235 -11.83 8.83 -8.60
N PRO A 236 -11.66 10.11 -9.00
CA PRO A 236 -10.35 10.75 -9.06
C PRO A 236 -9.65 11.01 -7.72
N ILE A 237 -10.28 10.74 -6.56
CA ILE A 237 -9.62 10.90 -5.25
C ILE A 237 -8.30 10.14 -5.23
N THR A 238 -8.23 8.91 -5.75
CA THR A 238 -7.00 8.12 -5.83
C THR A 238 -6.34 8.15 -7.21
N ASN A 239 -6.57 9.16 -8.06
CA ASN A 239 -5.92 9.19 -9.37
C ASN A 239 -4.47 9.68 -9.32
N ILE A 240 -4.25 10.86 -8.73
CA ILE A 240 -2.96 11.56 -8.80
C ILE A 240 -2.42 11.79 -7.39
N LEU A 241 -1.14 11.49 -7.20
CA LEU A 241 -0.40 11.81 -5.99
C LEU A 241 -0.17 13.32 -5.89
N TYR A 242 -0.41 13.91 -4.71
CA TYR A 242 -0.27 15.35 -4.44
C TYR A 242 -1.08 16.26 -5.37
N VAL A 243 -2.39 16.04 -5.43
CA VAL A 243 -3.33 16.93 -6.12
C VAL A 243 -3.27 18.36 -5.58
N ARG A 244 -3.46 19.35 -6.46
CA ARG A 244 -3.43 20.78 -6.07
C ARG A 244 -4.68 21.24 -5.30
N GLY A 245 -5.83 20.59 -5.52
CA GLY A 245 -7.10 20.99 -4.90
C GLY A 245 -7.16 20.58 -3.42
N ARG A 246 -7.30 21.55 -2.51
CA ARG A 246 -7.31 21.30 -1.05
C ARG A 246 -8.41 20.35 -0.59
N GLU A 247 -9.61 20.48 -1.15
CA GLU A 247 -10.72 19.57 -0.79
C GLU A 247 -10.47 18.14 -1.26
N MET A 248 -10.00 17.96 -2.51
CA MET A 248 -9.61 16.65 -3.03
C MET A 248 -8.47 16.04 -2.23
N ARG A 249 -7.51 16.87 -1.81
CA ARG A 249 -6.41 16.46 -0.94
C ARG A 249 -6.92 15.99 0.42
N LEU A 250 -7.89 16.69 1.02
CA LEU A 250 -8.52 16.26 2.27
C LEU A 250 -9.29 14.94 2.10
N HIS A 251 -9.97 14.74 0.97
CA HIS A 251 -10.58 13.44 0.66
C HIS A 251 -9.54 12.31 0.59
N GLN A 252 -8.36 12.54 0.01
CA GLN A 252 -7.27 11.56 0.00
C GLN A 252 -6.85 11.18 1.43
N GLU A 253 -6.70 12.15 2.32
CA GLU A 253 -6.28 11.91 3.70
C GLU A 253 -7.36 11.17 4.52
N LEU A 254 -8.64 11.46 4.27
CA LEU A 254 -9.74 10.70 4.86
C LEU A 254 -9.74 9.25 4.38
N VAL A 255 -9.54 9.02 3.09
CA VAL A 255 -9.42 7.66 2.54
C VAL A 255 -8.23 6.93 3.14
N LEU A 256 -7.05 7.56 3.17
CA LEU A 256 -5.83 6.96 3.73
C LEU A 256 -5.97 6.66 5.22
N GLY A 257 -6.46 7.63 6.00
CA GLY A 257 -6.59 7.51 7.45
C GLY A 257 -7.75 6.60 7.87
N ILE A 258 -9.00 7.01 7.57
CA ILE A 258 -10.21 6.28 7.99
C ILE A 258 -10.33 4.97 7.21
N GLY A 259 -10.25 5.03 5.88
CA GLY A 259 -10.36 3.84 5.02
C GLY A 259 -9.26 2.82 5.33
N GLY A 260 -8.04 3.28 5.62
CA GLY A 260 -6.94 2.40 5.99
C GLY A 260 -7.13 1.66 7.32
N VAL A 261 -7.62 2.34 8.37
CA VAL A 261 -7.98 1.67 9.64
C VAL A 261 -9.07 0.64 9.40
N ARG A 262 -10.14 1.00 8.66
CA ARG A 262 -11.24 0.09 8.36
C ARG A 262 -10.78 -1.12 7.54
N ALA A 263 -9.86 -0.95 6.60
CA ALA A 263 -9.28 -2.05 5.83
C ALA A 263 -8.49 -3.02 6.72
N ILE A 264 -7.69 -2.52 7.65
CA ILE A 264 -6.99 -3.33 8.65
C ILE A 264 -8.00 -4.13 9.51
N ARG A 265 -9.07 -3.48 10.00
CA ARG A 265 -10.10 -4.16 10.81
C ARG A 265 -10.89 -5.21 10.04
N ALA A 266 -11.21 -4.94 8.78
CA ALA A 266 -11.92 -5.90 7.93
C ALA A 266 -11.12 -7.18 7.66
N LEU A 267 -9.79 -7.12 7.84
CA LEU A 267 -8.87 -8.25 7.76
C LEU A 267 -8.60 -8.91 9.13
N ASP A 268 -9.35 -8.53 10.17
CA ASP A 268 -9.18 -9.00 11.54
C ASP A 268 -7.76 -8.79 12.10
N LEU A 269 -7.11 -7.71 11.65
CA LEU A 269 -5.79 -7.33 12.13
C LEU A 269 -5.92 -6.35 13.31
N ASP A 270 -5.18 -6.62 14.39
CA ASP A 270 -5.05 -5.72 15.52
C ASP A 270 -3.61 -5.23 15.75
N PRO A 271 -3.20 -4.13 15.08
CA PRO A 271 -1.84 -3.62 15.21
C PRO A 271 -1.52 -3.11 16.63
N SER A 272 -0.38 -3.56 17.16
CA SER A 272 0.15 -3.07 18.45
C SER A 272 0.73 -1.65 18.35
N ALA A 273 1.18 -1.25 17.17
CA ALA A 273 1.74 0.07 16.91
C ALA A 273 1.24 0.61 15.58
N TRP A 274 0.96 1.91 15.55
CA TRP A 274 0.42 2.65 14.40
C TRP A 274 1.37 3.78 14.06
N HIS A 275 2.10 3.64 12.96
CA HIS A 275 3.12 4.58 12.54
C HIS A 275 2.58 5.46 11.41
N LEU A 276 2.48 6.76 11.68
CA LEU A 276 2.17 7.80 10.71
C LEU A 276 3.47 8.37 10.14
N ASN A 277 3.67 8.17 8.84
CA ASN A 277 4.76 8.81 8.10
C ASN A 277 4.25 10.13 7.50
N GLU A 278 4.57 11.24 8.15
CA GLU A 278 3.95 12.58 7.99
C GLU A 278 2.46 12.64 8.34
N GLY A 279 1.91 13.86 8.29
CA GLY A 279 0.52 14.19 8.67
C GLY A 279 -0.57 13.65 7.75
N HIS A 280 -0.23 13.11 6.57
CA HIS A 280 -1.20 12.71 5.54
C HIS A 280 -2.23 11.64 5.96
N SER A 281 -1.95 10.93 7.04
CA SER A 281 -2.80 9.86 7.58
C SER A 281 -3.36 10.20 8.97
N ALA A 282 -3.31 11.48 9.39
CA ALA A 282 -3.70 11.93 10.73
C ALA A 282 -5.12 11.49 11.14
N PHE A 283 -6.06 11.42 10.19
CA PHE A 283 -7.43 10.95 10.43
C PHE A 283 -7.52 9.50 10.92
N LEU A 284 -6.46 8.69 10.79
CA LEU A 284 -6.40 7.36 11.41
C LEU A 284 -6.50 7.45 12.94
N LEU A 285 -5.95 8.52 13.53
CA LEU A 285 -5.99 8.74 14.98
C LEU A 285 -7.44 8.97 15.44
N ALA A 286 -8.20 9.76 14.68
CA ALA A 286 -9.60 10.04 14.97
C ALA A 286 -10.49 8.81 14.74
N GLU A 287 -10.26 8.03 13.67
CA GLU A 287 -10.99 6.78 13.44
C GLU A 287 -10.74 5.76 14.56
N ARG A 288 -9.51 5.65 15.06
CA ARG A 288 -9.22 4.77 16.20
C ARG A 288 -9.82 5.29 17.51
N ALA A 289 -9.87 6.60 17.73
CA ALA A 289 -10.58 7.16 18.87
C ALA A 289 -12.07 6.83 18.81
N ARG A 290 -12.66 6.92 17.61
CA ARG A 290 -14.04 6.54 17.30
C ARG A 290 -14.33 5.08 17.69
N GLU A 291 -13.45 4.14 17.32
CA GLU A 291 -13.58 2.72 17.71
C GLU A 291 -13.72 2.56 19.24
N TYR A 292 -12.86 3.22 20.02
CA TYR A 292 -12.90 3.14 21.48
C TYR A 292 -14.13 3.80 22.09
N VAL A 293 -14.57 4.94 21.54
CA VAL A 293 -15.78 5.63 22.01
C VAL A 293 -17.02 4.78 21.75
N LEU A 294 -17.13 4.18 20.56
CA LEU A 294 -18.22 3.26 20.25
C LEU A 294 -18.20 1.98 21.09
N ALA A 295 -17.01 1.56 21.55
CA ALA A 295 -16.86 0.49 22.53
C ALA A 295 -17.13 0.93 23.99
N GLY A 296 -17.56 2.18 24.22
CA GLY A 296 -17.99 2.69 25.52
C GLY A 296 -16.92 3.43 26.33
N SER A 297 -15.74 3.71 25.74
CA SER A 297 -14.72 4.54 26.41
C SER A 297 -15.10 6.02 26.37
N SER A 298 -14.65 6.80 27.36
CA SER A 298 -14.68 8.26 27.24
C SER A 298 -13.76 8.72 26.10
N LEU A 299 -14.04 9.88 25.50
CA LEU A 299 -13.19 10.44 24.45
C LEU A 299 -11.75 10.70 24.95
N ALA A 300 -11.60 11.15 26.20
CA ALA A 300 -10.29 11.35 26.81
C ALA A 300 -9.50 10.04 26.95
N ASP A 301 -10.15 8.96 27.38
CA ASP A 301 -9.52 7.64 27.47
C ASP A 301 -9.17 7.08 26.09
N ALA A 302 -10.05 7.29 25.10
CA ALA A 302 -9.81 6.92 23.71
C ALA A 302 -8.54 7.60 23.18
N TRP A 303 -8.42 8.92 23.33
CA TRP A 303 -7.22 9.66 22.92
C TRP A 303 -5.97 9.22 23.66
N ALA A 304 -6.06 8.93 24.96
CA ALA A 304 -4.93 8.41 25.73
C ALA A 304 -4.45 7.04 25.21
N ARG A 305 -5.38 6.15 24.83
CA ARG A 305 -5.07 4.85 24.21
C ARG A 305 -4.45 5.01 22.83
N VAL A 306 -5.04 5.84 21.98
CA VAL A 306 -4.52 6.14 20.65
C VAL A 306 -3.10 6.68 20.74
N ARG A 307 -2.84 7.66 21.62
CA ARG A 307 -1.51 8.26 21.83
C ARG A 307 -0.46 7.23 22.24
N ARG A 308 -0.79 6.31 23.15
CA ARG A 308 0.15 5.26 23.62
C ARG A 308 0.59 4.28 22.54
N ALA A 309 -0.24 4.07 21.53
CA ALA A 309 -0.01 3.09 20.47
C ALA A 309 0.36 3.74 19.13
N SER A 310 0.58 5.06 19.09
CA SER A 310 0.88 5.78 17.85
C SER A 310 2.31 6.32 17.84
N VAL A 311 2.96 6.22 16.68
CA VAL A 311 4.28 6.77 16.40
C VAL A 311 4.14 7.74 15.24
N PHE A 312 4.68 8.95 15.37
CA PHE A 312 4.63 9.97 14.34
C PHE A 312 6.04 10.34 13.92
N THR A 313 6.31 10.33 12.61
CA THR A 313 7.57 10.81 12.04
C THR A 313 7.30 12.00 11.15
N ILE A 314 8.03 13.09 11.39
CA ILE A 314 8.05 14.31 10.58
C ILE A 314 9.40 14.41 9.88
N HIS A 315 9.40 14.71 8.60
CA HIS A 315 10.62 14.85 7.78
C HIS A 315 10.93 16.30 7.44
N THR A 316 9.90 17.17 7.46
CA THR A 316 10.09 18.60 7.24
C THR A 316 10.04 19.35 8.57
N PRO A 317 11.19 19.81 9.12
CA PRO A 317 11.20 20.50 10.41
C PRO A 317 10.62 21.92 10.33
N VAL A 318 10.37 22.45 9.13
CA VAL A 318 9.81 23.79 8.91
C VAL A 318 8.32 23.73 8.62
N SER A 319 7.56 24.58 9.31
CA SER A 319 6.09 24.57 9.27
C SER A 319 5.48 24.79 7.89
N ALA A 320 6.23 25.37 6.95
CA ALA A 320 5.79 25.60 5.57
C ALA A 320 5.69 24.31 4.74
N GLY A 321 6.39 23.24 5.14
CA GLY A 321 6.29 21.93 4.49
C GLY A 321 5.20 21.04 5.07
N ASN A 322 4.51 21.49 6.12
CA ASN A 322 3.45 20.72 6.76
C ASN A 322 2.12 21.06 6.09
N GLU A 323 1.37 20.02 5.77
CA GLU A 323 0.02 20.12 5.23
C GLU A 323 -0.89 20.88 6.22
N ARG A 324 -1.68 21.84 5.73
CA ARG A 324 -2.62 22.63 6.55
C ARG A 324 -3.94 22.82 5.82
N PHE A 325 -5.03 22.45 6.47
CA PHE A 325 -6.37 22.71 5.95
C PHE A 325 -7.02 23.88 6.69
N ASP A 326 -7.86 24.60 5.97
CA ASP A 326 -8.74 25.58 6.60
C ASP A 326 -9.73 24.86 7.51
N ALA A 327 -9.95 25.39 8.72
CA ALA A 327 -10.80 24.74 9.72
C ALA A 327 -12.23 24.53 9.22
N ASP A 328 -12.78 25.47 8.43
CA ASP A 328 -14.13 25.34 7.89
C ASP A 328 -14.19 24.26 6.80
N LEU A 329 -13.10 24.04 6.06
CA LEU A 329 -13.02 22.92 5.14
C LEU A 329 -13.07 21.58 5.89
N VAL A 330 -12.31 21.44 6.99
CA VAL A 330 -12.32 20.23 7.82
C VAL A 330 -13.70 19.99 8.44
N ARG A 331 -14.33 21.05 9.01
CA ARG A 331 -15.71 20.97 9.55
C ARG A 331 -16.70 20.48 8.51
N ARG A 332 -16.65 21.03 7.30
CA ARG A 332 -17.58 20.64 6.24
C ARG A 332 -17.33 19.22 5.75
N VAL A 333 -16.08 18.83 5.55
CA VAL A 333 -15.73 17.57 4.86
C VAL A 333 -15.59 16.39 5.82
N ALA A 334 -14.79 16.52 6.88
CA ALA A 334 -14.53 15.45 7.85
C ALA A 334 -15.56 15.42 8.99
N GLY A 335 -16.15 16.57 9.32
CA GLY A 335 -17.07 16.73 10.45
C GLY A 335 -18.22 15.71 10.51
N PRO A 336 -18.93 15.41 9.40
CA PRO A 336 -19.99 14.42 9.40
C PRO A 336 -19.54 13.01 9.81
N ALA A 337 -18.39 12.55 9.28
CA ALA A 337 -17.84 11.22 9.57
C ALA A 337 -17.39 11.10 11.04
N LEU A 338 -16.76 12.15 11.55
CA LEU A 338 -16.20 12.18 12.91
C LEU A 338 -17.29 12.31 13.98
N THR A 339 -18.21 13.26 13.80
CA THR A 339 -19.22 13.60 14.81
C THR A 339 -20.22 12.48 15.02
N ALA A 340 -20.65 11.80 13.95
CA ALA A 340 -21.55 10.65 14.03
C ALA A 340 -20.96 9.50 14.86
N GLY A 341 -19.63 9.45 14.96
CA GLY A 341 -18.89 8.44 15.72
C GLY A 341 -18.51 8.82 17.15
N GLY A 342 -18.98 9.98 17.65
CA GLY A 342 -18.65 10.44 19.01
C GLY A 342 -17.24 11.05 19.14
N VAL A 343 -16.64 11.47 18.03
CA VAL A 343 -15.40 12.25 17.99
C VAL A 343 -15.74 13.62 17.39
N PRO A 344 -16.10 14.63 18.21
CA PRO A 344 -16.46 15.95 17.69
C PRO A 344 -15.31 16.56 16.88
N VAL A 345 -15.64 17.20 15.76
CA VAL A 345 -14.62 17.78 14.87
C VAL A 345 -13.83 18.90 15.53
N GLU A 346 -14.42 19.61 16.50
CA GLU A 346 -13.70 20.65 17.25
C GLU A 346 -12.57 20.07 18.09
N ASP A 347 -12.75 18.90 18.72
CA ASP A 347 -11.66 18.23 19.44
C ASP A 347 -10.50 17.84 18.50
N VAL A 348 -10.83 17.42 17.27
CA VAL A 348 -9.84 17.09 16.24
C VAL A 348 -9.07 18.33 15.80
N LEU A 349 -9.76 19.46 15.61
CA LEU A 349 -9.15 20.74 15.26
C LEU A 349 -8.27 21.30 16.39
N GLU A 350 -8.69 21.18 17.65
CA GLU A 350 -7.91 21.61 18.81
C GLU A 350 -6.61 20.81 18.98
N LEU A 351 -6.63 19.53 18.59
CA LEU A 351 -5.44 18.67 18.56
C LEU A 351 -4.50 18.99 17.39
N GLY A 352 -4.94 19.79 16.42
CA GLY A 352 -4.18 20.13 15.21
C GLY A 352 -4.00 18.93 14.26
N LEU A 353 -4.97 18.02 14.24
CA LEU A 353 -5.01 16.85 13.35
C LEU A 353 -5.44 17.21 11.93
#